data_AF-X0YRV3-F1
#
_entry.id   AF-X0YRV3-F1
#
_cell.length_a   1.000
_cell.length_b   1.000
_cell.length_c   1.000
_cell.angle_alpha   90.00
_cell.angle_beta   90.00
_cell.angle_gamma   90.00
#
_symmetry.space_group_name_H-M   'P 1'
#
loop_
_entity.id
_entity.type
_entity.pdbx_description
1 polymer ?
#
loop_
_entity_poly.entity_id
_entity_poly.type
_entity_poly.pdbx_seq_one_letter_code
_entity_poly.pdbx_strand_id
1 'polypeptide(L)' 'MPRTVYILVAYDGTDFHGWQQQPGLRTVQGLLEQTLRRIVRHEVQLIGSGR' A
#
# COMPACT_ATOMS: atom_id res chain seq x y z
N MET A 1 16.14 -15.02 -2.74
CA MET A 1 15.99 -14.12 -3.89
C MET A 1 14.73 -13.29 -3.68
N PRO A 2 14.79 -11.95 -3.79
CA PRO A 2 13.58 -11.11 -3.74
C PRO A 2 12.67 -11.44 -4.94
N ARG A 3 11.36 -11.45 -4.71
CA ARG A 3 10.35 -11.63 -5.77
C ARG A 3 9.58 -10.34 -5.93
N THR A 4 9.53 -9.84 -7.15
CA THR A 4 8.66 -8.72 -7.52
C THR A 4 7.31 -9.27 -7.95
N VAL A 5 6.24 -8.78 -7.33
CA VAL A 5 4.87 -9.18 -7.64
C VAL A 5 4.12 -7.94 -8.11
N TYR A 6 3.47 -8.04 -9.26
CA TYR A 6 2.55 -7.02 -9.74
C TYR A 6 1.14 -7.32 -9.21
N ILE A 7 0.48 -6.30 -8.67
CA ILE A 7 -0.91 -6.37 -8.25
C ILE A 7 -1.69 -5.21 -8.87
N LEU A 8 -2.92 -5.49 -9.28
CA LEU A 8 -3.89 -4.47 -9.65
C LEU A 8 -4.88 -4.33 -8.49
N VAL A 9 -5.12 -3.10 -8.05
CA VAL A 9 -6.03 -2.81 -6.93
C VAL A 9 -7.07 -1.79 -7.34
N ALA A 10 -8.28 -1.96 -6.83
CA ALA A 10 -9.35 -0.97 -6.86
C ALA A 10 -9.73 -0.64 -5.42
N TYR A 11 -10.06 0.62 -5.16
CA TYR A 11 -10.46 1.08 -3.84
C TYR A 11 -11.46 2.21 -3.96
N ASP A 12 -12.35 2.33 -2.97
CA ASP A 12 -13.11 3.54 -2.75
C ASP A 12 -12.22 4.56 -2.02
N GLY A 13 -12.03 5.73 -2.63
CA GLY A 13 -11.16 6.78 -2.12
C GLY A 13 -11.77 7.66 -1.03
N THR A 14 -13.08 7.53 -0.75
CA THR A 14 -13.84 8.49 0.07
C THR A 14 -13.23 8.74 1.45
N ASP A 15 -12.76 7.69 2.13
CA ASP A 15 -12.21 7.78 3.50
C ASP A 15 -10.68 7.77 3.55
N PHE A 16 -10.01 8.02 2.42
CA PHE A 16 -8.55 8.01 2.32
C PHE A 16 -8.03 9.38 1.89
N HIS A 17 -6.91 9.78 2.49
CA HIS A 17 -6.16 10.97 2.12
C HIS A 17 -5.26 10.70 0.90
N GLY A 18 -5.81 10.08 -0.13
CA GLY A 18 -5.11 9.71 -1.36
C GLY A 18 -4.27 8.43 -1.26
N TRP A 19 -3.46 8.22 -2.30
CA TRP A 19 -2.64 7.02 -2.46
C TRP A 19 -1.41 7.02 -1.53
N GLN A 20 -0.55 8.03 -1.67
CA GLN A 20 0.79 8.05 -1.08
C GLN A 20 0.74 8.15 0.45
N GLN A 21 1.59 7.36 1.14
CA GLN A 21 1.71 7.41 2.58
C GLN A 21 2.09 8.81 3.09
N GLN A 22 1.37 9.26 4.11
CA GLN A 22 1.57 10.54 4.78
C GLN A 22 1.49 10.36 6.31
N PRO A 23 2.31 11.06 7.11
CA PRO A 23 2.27 10.93 8.57
C PRO A 23 0.90 11.28 9.16
N GLY A 24 0.39 10.42 10.03
CA GLY A 24 -0.87 10.66 10.75
C GLY A 24 -2.15 10.58 9.92
N LEU A 25 -2.06 10.27 8.62
CA LEU A 25 -3.21 10.20 7.72
C LEU A 25 -3.45 8.77 7.23
N ARG A 26 -4.73 8.40 7.08
CA ARG A 26 -5.13 7.14 6.48
C ARG A 26 -4.99 7.24 4.96
N THR A 27 -4.13 6.42 4.38
CA THR A 27 -3.80 6.43 2.93
C THR A 27 -3.85 5.00 2.39
N VAL A 28 -4.05 4.86 1.08
CA VAL A 28 -4.19 3.54 0.45
C VAL A 28 -2.87 2.75 0.52
N GLN A 29 -1.75 3.40 0.20
CA GLN A 29 -0.42 2.78 0.28
C GLN A 29 -0.13 2.29 1.70
N GLY A 30 -0.32 3.15 2.72
CA GLY A 30 -0.03 2.77 4.11
C GLY A 30 -0.89 1.59 4.60
N LEU A 31 -2.17 1.55 4.22
CA LEU A 31 -3.05 0.41 4.56
C LEU A 31 -2.60 -0.88 3.87
N LEU A 32 -2.26 -0.80 2.57
CA LEU A 32 -1.78 -1.95 1.81
C LEU A 32 -0.46 -2.49 2.37
N GLU A 33 0.53 -1.63 2.63
CA GLU A 33 1.81 -2.03 3.19
C GLU A 33 1.64 -2.68 4.58
N GLN A 34 0.80 -2.10 5.45
CA GLN A 34 0.50 -2.70 6.76
C GLN A 34 -0.15 -4.08 6.63
N THR A 35 -1.07 -4.23 5.68
CA THR A 35 -1.80 -5.49 5.45
C THR A 35 -0.89 -6.55 4.84
N LEU A 36 -0.13 -6.20 3.82
CA LEU A 36 0.83 -7.09 3.16
C LEU A 36 1.89 -7.56 4.14
N ARG A 37 2.44 -6.66 4.98
CA ARG A 37 3.38 -7.02 6.04
C ARG A 37 2.84 -8.11 6.97
N ARG A 38 1.55 -8.06 7.35
CA ARG A 38 0.93 -9.11 8.18
C ARG A 38 0.85 -10.44 7.44
N ILE A 39 0.58 -10.42 6.14
CA ILE A 39 0.45 -11.62 5.31
C ILE A 39 1.83 -12.28 5.08
N VAL A 40 2.81 -11.50 4.64
CA VAL A 40 4.13 -12.02 4.24
C VAL A 40 5.14 -12.10 5.39
N ARG A 41 4.78 -11.54 6.56
CA ARG A 41 5.57 -11.54 7.81
C ARG A 41 6.94 -10.85 7.69
N HIS A 42 7.08 -9.90 6.78
CA HIS A 42 8.24 -9.02 6.67
C HIS A 42 7.82 -7.63 6.16
N GLU A 43 8.71 -6.64 6.26
CA GLU A 43 8.45 -5.30 5.71
C GLU A 43 8.26 -5.37 4.18
N VAL A 44 7.31 -4.58 3.67
CA VAL A 44 7.00 -4.49 2.24
C VAL A 44 7.05 -3.04 1.84
N GLN A 45 7.82 -2.74 0.79
CA GLN A 45 7.76 -1.45 0.12
C GLN A 45 6.87 -1.59 -1.12
N LEU A 46 5.83 -0.74 -1.20
CA LEU A 46 4.93 -0.69 -2.34
C LEU A 46 5.34 0.46 -3.26
N ILE A 47 5.47 0.16 -4.56
CA ILE A 47 5.70 1.18 -5.59
C ILE A 47 4.40 1.34 -6.37
N GLY A 48 3.82 2.56 -6.35
CA GLY A 48 2.64 2.89 -7.14
C GLY A 48 2.99 3.22 -8.60
N SER A 49 2.10 2.90 -9.52
CA SER A 49 2.24 3.24 -10.95
C SER A 49 1.77 4.67 -11.29
N GLY A 50 1.30 5.43 -10.30
CA GLY A 50 0.75 6.79 -10.43
C GLY A 50 0.71 7.51 -9.08
N ARG A 51 0.17 8.74 -9.04
CA ARG A 51 0.05 9.58 -7.83
C ARG A 51 -1.40 9.82 -7.47
#